data_AF-A0A846HKS9-F1
#
_entry.id   AF-A0A846HKS9-F1
#
_cell.length_a   1.000
_cell.length_b   1.000
_cell.length_c   1.000
_cell.angle_alpha   90.00
_cell.angle_beta   90.00
_cell.angle_gamma   90.00
#
_symmetry.space_group_name_H-M   'P 1'
#
loop_
_entity.id
_entity.type
_entity.pdbx_description
1 polymer ?
#
loop_
_entity_poly.entity_id
_entity_poly.type
_entity_poly.pdbx_seq_one_letter_code
_entity_poly.pdbx_strand_id
1 'polypeptide(L)'
;MSAVTFDTLRFFERLKAAGVSEQHALAMAEAQKEAFSDALAGSFATKSDIARVEADLTDIKAEQKIMRWMLGFLLAGMAALLIKAFA
;
A
#
# COMPACT_ATOMS: atom_id res chain seq x y z
N MET A 1 -10.23 -7.91 2.53
CA MET A 1 -10.41 -6.51 2.10
C MET A 1 -11.84 -6.12 2.38
N SER A 2 -12.11 -4.96 2.98
CA SER A 2 -13.46 -4.38 2.89
C SER A 2 -13.48 -3.64 1.56
N ALA A 3 -14.03 -4.27 0.54
CA ALA A 3 -14.27 -3.60 -0.73
C ALA A 3 -15.42 -2.63 -0.52
N VAL A 4 -15.22 -1.36 -0.88
CA VAL A 4 -16.34 -0.41 -0.98
C VAL A 4 -17.12 -0.84 -2.23
N THR A 5 -18.23 -1.54 -2.02
CA THR A 5 -19.09 -2.01 -3.11
C THR A 5 -19.99 -0.87 -3.58
N PHE A 6 -20.04 -0.63 -4.89
CA PHE A 6 -21.04 0.25 -5.46
C PHE A 6 -22.38 -0.47 -5.56
N ASP A 7 -23.38 -0.01 -4.81
CA ASP A 7 -24.74 -0.56 -4.81
C ASP A 7 -25.54 0.05 -5.97
N THR A 8 -25.50 -0.63 -7.12
CA THR A 8 -26.20 -0.20 -8.33
C THR A 8 -27.71 -0.11 -8.15
N LEU A 9 -28.31 -1.01 -7.35
CA LEU A 9 -29.76 -1.03 -7.14
C LEU A 9 -30.20 0.21 -6.36
N ARG A 10 -29.52 0.49 -5.24
CA ARG A 10 -29.83 1.69 -4.43
C ARG A 10 -29.56 2.98 -5.20
N PHE A 11 -28.56 3.01 -6.08
CA PHE A 11 -28.29 4.15 -6.95
C PHE A 11 -29.41 4.35 -7.99
N PHE A 12 -29.83 3.28 -8.65
CA PHE A 12 -30.97 3.29 -9.59
C PHE A 12 -32.27 3.76 -8.93
N GLU A 13 -32.59 3.24 -7.74
CA GLU A 13 -33.78 3.63 -6.99
C GLU A 13 -33.79 5.13 -6.65
N ARG A 14 -32.63 5.68 -6.27
CA ARG A 14 -32.48 7.13 -6.03
C ARG A 14 -32.70 7.95 -7.29
N LEU A 15 -32.19 7.50 -8.43
CA LEU A 15 -32.41 8.19 -9.71
C LEU A 15 -33.90 8.16 -10.11
N LYS A 16 -34.58 7.02 -9.96
CA LYS A 16 -36.03 6.95 -10.18
C LYS A 16 -36.82 7.85 -9.22
N ALA A 17 -36.46 7.86 -7.93
CA ALA A 17 -37.11 8.73 -6.94
C ALA A 17 -36.89 10.23 -7.25
N ALA A 18 -35.78 10.58 -7.90
CA ALA A 18 -35.48 11.93 -8.36
C ALA A 18 -36.17 12.31 -9.69
N GLY A 19 -36.98 11.40 -10.27
CA GLY A 19 -37.71 11.66 -11.52
C GLY A 19 -36.95 11.33 -12.80
N VAL A 20 -35.80 10.65 -12.71
CA VAL A 20 -35.09 10.15 -13.90
C VAL A 20 -35.87 8.98 -14.50
N SER A 21 -35.98 8.94 -15.84
CA SER A 21 -36.65 7.82 -16.52
C SER A 21 -35.91 6.50 -16.26
N GLU A 22 -36.65 5.41 -16.19
CA GLU A 22 -36.12 4.08 -15.87
C GLU A 22 -34.96 3.66 -16.81
N GLN A 23 -35.09 3.93 -18.10
CA GLN A 23 -34.04 3.63 -19.08
C GLN A 23 -32.76 4.44 -18.83
N HIS A 24 -32.87 5.72 -18.48
CA HIS A 24 -31.70 6.55 -18.18
C HIS A 24 -31.09 6.20 -16.82
N ALA A 25 -31.92 5.94 -15.81
CA ALA A 25 -31.45 5.53 -14.49
C ALA A 25 -30.66 4.22 -14.57
N LEU A 26 -31.13 3.25 -15.36
CA LEU A 26 -30.43 1.99 -15.59
C LEU A 26 -29.10 2.22 -16.32
N ALA A 27 -29.11 2.98 -17.42
CA ALA A 27 -27.91 3.27 -18.18
C ALA A 27 -26.84 3.99 -17.34
N MET A 28 -27.26 4.94 -16.49
CA MET A 28 -26.36 5.64 -15.56
C MET A 28 -25.79 4.70 -14.49
N ALA A 29 -26.62 3.83 -13.91
CA ALA A 29 -26.18 2.87 -12.91
C ALA A 29 -25.16 1.87 -13.47
N GLU A 30 -25.39 1.37 -14.68
CA GLU A 30 -24.48 0.42 -15.34
C GLU A 30 -23.15 1.10 -15.73
N ALA A 31 -23.20 2.25 -16.40
CA ALA A 31 -22.00 2.99 -16.79
C ALA A 31 -21.14 3.40 -15.58
N GLN A 32 -21.78 3.77 -14.47
CA GLN A 32 -21.07 4.15 -13.26
C GLN A 32 -20.47 2.94 -12.53
N LYS A 33 -21.16 1.79 -12.52
CA LYS A 33 -20.60 0.53 -12.02
C LYS A 33 -19.35 0.11 -12.80
N GLU A 34 -19.40 0.19 -14.13
CA GLU A 34 -18.28 -0.15 -15.01
C GLU A 34 -17.08 0.79 -14.76
N ALA A 35 -17.33 2.10 -14.75
CA ALA A 35 -16.29 3.09 -14.46
C ALA A 35 -15.65 2.91 -13.06
N PHE A 36 -16.45 2.60 -12.03
CA PHE A 36 -15.92 2.33 -10.69
C PHE A 36 -15.20 0.98 -10.61
N SER A 37 -15.68 -0.06 -11.30
CA SER A 37 -15.02 -1.36 -11.34
C SER A 37 -13.62 -1.25 -11.94
N ASP A 38 -13.49 -0.55 -13.06
CA ASP A 38 -12.20 -0.33 -13.72
C ASP A 38 -11.28 0.57 -12.91
N ALA A 39 -11.81 1.65 -12.30
CA ALA A 39 -11.01 2.54 -11.46
C ALA A 39 -10.53 1.88 -10.15
N LEU A 40 -11.30 0.94 -9.60
CA LEU A 40 -10.96 0.21 -8.37
C LEU A 40 -10.11 -1.03 -8.64
N ALA A 41 -10.12 -1.55 -9.86
CA ALA A 41 -9.29 -2.68 -10.27
C ALA A 41 -7.81 -2.28 -10.34
N GLY A 42 -7.08 -2.55 -9.27
CA GLY A 42 -5.60 -2.50 -9.27
C GLY A 42 -4.96 -1.14 -8.99
N SER A 43 -5.73 -0.10 -8.69
CA SER A 43 -5.18 1.22 -8.34
C SER A 43 -4.74 1.36 -6.88
N PHE A 44 -5.10 0.40 -6.01
CA PHE A 44 -4.81 0.48 -4.57
C PHE A 44 -3.99 -0.71 -4.09
N ALA A 45 -2.90 -0.41 -3.37
CA ALA A 45 -2.19 -1.41 -2.57
C ALA A 45 -3.11 -1.92 -1.46
N THR A 46 -3.12 -3.25 -1.27
CA THR A 46 -3.98 -3.88 -0.28
C THR A 46 -3.33 -3.80 1.10
N LYS A 47 -4.12 -4.01 2.17
CA LYS A 47 -3.55 -4.13 3.52
C LYS A 47 -2.48 -5.22 3.61
N SER A 48 -2.62 -6.29 2.82
CA SER A 48 -1.64 -7.37 2.75
C SER A 48 -0.34 -6.92 2.08
N ASP A 49 -0.42 -6.07 1.05
CA ASP A 49 0.76 -5.52 0.39
C ASP A 49 1.52 -4.59 1.32
N ILE A 50 0.80 -3.76 2.07
CA ILE A 50 1.39 -2.87 3.08
C ILE A 50 2.08 -3.70 4.17
N ALA A 51 1.40 -4.71 4.72
CA ALA A 51 1.97 -5.58 5.75
C ALA A 51 3.24 -6.31 5.25
N ARG A 52 3.28 -6.74 3.98
CA ARG A 52 4.47 -7.33 3.36
C ARG A 52 5.62 -6.32 3.31
N VAL A 53 5.36 -5.10 2.84
CA VAL A 53 6.39 -4.03 2.78
C VAL A 53 6.89 -3.66 4.18
N GLU A 54 6.00 -3.61 5.19
CA GLU A 54 6.40 -3.35 6.57
C GLU A 54 7.30 -4.44 7.15
N ALA A 55 7.03 -5.70 6.83
CA ALA A 55 7.87 -6.83 7.21
C ALA A 55 9.26 -6.72 6.56
N ASP A 56 9.32 -6.52 5.23
CA ASP A 56 10.57 -6.36 4.49
C ASP A 56 11.41 -5.18 5.04
N LEU A 57 10.76 -4.06 5.35
CA LEU A 57 11.42 -2.90 5.96
C LEU A 57 11.97 -3.19 7.36
N THR A 58 11.29 -4.03 8.12
CA THR A 58 11.74 -4.42 9.47
C THR A 58 13.00 -5.28 9.38
N ASP A 59 13.02 -6.23 8.45
CA ASP A 59 14.16 -7.11 8.20
C ASP A 59 15.37 -6.31 7.70
N ILE A 60 15.18 -5.43 6.72
CA ILE A 60 16.25 -4.55 6.22
C ILE A 60 16.82 -3.68 7.35
N LYS A 61 15.97 -3.12 8.23
CA LYS A 61 16.43 -2.32 9.38
C LYS A 61 17.26 -3.16 10.35
N ALA A 62 16.89 -4.41 10.58
CA ALA A 62 17.63 -5.32 11.45
C ALA A 62 19.02 -5.61 10.85
N GLU A 63 19.09 -5.95 9.57
CA GLU A 63 20.36 -6.17 8.86
C GLU A 63 21.26 -4.93 8.85
N GLN A 64 20.68 -3.75 8.57
CA GLN A 64 21.38 -2.48 8.61
C GLN A 64 21.97 -2.17 10.00
N LYS A 65 21.24 -2.49 11.07
CA LYS A 65 21.73 -2.31 12.44
C LYS A 65 22.93 -3.20 12.71
N ILE A 66 22.87 -4.48 12.31
CA ILE A 66 23.98 -5.42 12.48
C ILE A 66 25.21 -4.97 11.69
N MET A 67 25.03 -4.59 10.42
CA MET A 67 26.13 -4.08 9.59
C MET A 67 26.79 -2.84 10.19
N ARG A 68 26.01 -1.90 10.75
CA ARG A 68 26.56 -0.73 11.45
C ARG A 68 27.42 -1.11 12.65
N TRP A 69 27.02 -2.10 13.45
CA TRP A 69 27.82 -2.60 14.56
C TRP A 69 29.10 -3.28 14.09
N MET A 70 29.02 -4.14 13.08
CA MET A 70 30.20 -4.80 12.50
C MET A 70 31.21 -3.79 11.96
N LEU A 71 30.73 -2.77 11.24
CA LEU A 71 31.59 -1.69 10.75
C LEU A 71 32.23 -0.91 11.91
N GLY A 72 31.48 -0.63 12.97
CA GLY A 72 32.01 0.00 14.19
C GLY A 72 33.11 -0.82 14.85
N PHE A 73 32.92 -2.13 15.00
CA PHE A 73 33.95 -3.02 15.54
C PHE A 73 35.18 -3.12 14.64
N LEU A 74 35.00 -3.17 13.32
CA LEU A 74 36.11 -3.19 12.36
C LEU A 74 36.94 -1.91 12.46
N LEU A 75 36.29 -0.74 12.48
CA LEU A 75 36.95 0.55 12.62
C LEU A 75 37.68 0.67 13.95
N ALA A 76 37.05 0.24 15.05
CA ALA A 76 37.69 0.23 16.37
C ALA A 76 38.91 -0.71 16.41
N GLY A 77 38.81 -1.89 15.81
CA GLY A 77 39.92 -2.83 15.68
C GLY A 77 41.09 -2.26 14.87
N MET A 78 40.81 -1.63 13.73
CA MET A 78 41.83 -0.94 12.93
C MET A 78 42.49 0.20 13.71
N ALA A 79 41.72 1.03 14.41
CA ALA A 79 42.25 2.10 15.23
C ALA A 79 43.16 1.57 16.35
N ALA A 80 42.77 0.48 17.01
CA ALA A 80 43.58 -0.15 18.06
C ALA A 80 44.92 -0.69 17.52
N LEU A 81 44.92 -1.28 16.31
CA LEU A 81 46.15 -1.73 15.65
C LEU A 81 47.06 -0.57 15.29
N LEU A 82 46.50 0.54 14.77
CA LEU A 82 47.26 1.74 14.46
C LEU A 82 47.88 2.36 15.72
N ILE A 83 47.12 2.47 16.81
CA ILE A 83 47.65 2.97 18.09
C ILE A 83 48.81 2.08 18.54
N LYS A 84 48.64 0.75 18.54
CA LYS A 84 49.71 -0.19 18.92
C LYS A 84 50.95 -0.14 18.02
N ALA A 85 50.78 0.24 16.74
CA ALA A 85 51.89 0.30 15.79
C ALA A 85 52.72 1.59 15.91
N PHE A 86 52.11 2.69 16.36
CA PHE A 86 52.73 4.02 16.38
C PHE A 86 52.94 4.60 17.80
N ALA A 87 52.35 4.01 18.84
CA ALA A 87 52.57 4.34 20.25
C ALA A 87 53.32 3.22 20.95
#